data_AF-A0AAV8H7W2-F1
#
_entry.id   AF-A0AAV8H7W2-F1
#
_cell.length_a   1.000
_cell.length_b   1.000
_cell.length_c   1.000
_cell.angle_alpha   90.00
_cell.angle_beta   90.00
_cell.angle_gamma   90.00
#
_symmetry.space_group_name_H-M   'P 1'
#
loop_
_entity.id
_entity.type
_entity.pdbx_description
1 polymer ?
#
loop_
_entity_poly.entity_id
_entity_poly.type
_entity_poly.pdbx_seq_one_letter_code
_entity_poly.pdbx_strand_id
1 'polypeptide(L)'
;MAVSILCHDISDLCIGKPAVSSLPLSAPVSDAVSALRRSPSQSLLITSDKPSPEKKAVTIAGSICLVDLVCFLCSEGKRLDDCAGSLETSVSVLLQKGRVRRVEPHSSVLEALDAILDGGATELVIPLRPRASIRKKHSTESFCLLTQEDLVRHFLASMLNLRIE
;
A
#
# COMPACT_ATOMS: atom_id res chain seq x y z
N MET A 1 -16.78 -1.75 -26.45
CA MET A 1 -15.37 -2.20 -26.48
C MET A 1 -14.50 -1.58 -25.39
N ALA A 2 -14.63 -0.29 -25.03
CA ALA A 2 -14.05 0.27 -23.79
C ALA A 2 -14.96 0.10 -22.55
N VAL A 3 -16.22 -0.30 -22.75
CA VAL A 3 -17.25 -0.31 -21.70
C VAL A 3 -17.00 -1.41 -20.65
N SER A 4 -16.47 -2.59 -21.02
CA SER A 4 -16.20 -3.66 -20.05
C SER A 4 -15.08 -3.31 -19.06
N ILE A 5 -14.06 -2.57 -19.53
CA ILE A 5 -12.95 -2.08 -18.70
C ILE A 5 -13.44 -1.07 -17.66
N LEU A 6 -14.48 -0.30 -18.00
CA LEU A 6 -15.08 0.71 -17.15
C LEU A 6 -16.14 0.16 -16.18
N CYS A 7 -16.54 -1.11 -16.33
CA CYS A 7 -17.52 -1.77 -15.47
C CYS A 7 -16.91 -2.44 -14.23
N HIS A 8 -15.57 -2.46 -14.12
CA HIS A 8 -14.89 -3.07 -12.98
C HIS A 8 -14.64 -2.07 -11.86
N ASP A 9 -14.82 -2.55 -10.64
CA ASP A 9 -14.45 -1.84 -9.42
C ASP A 9 -12.98 -2.12 -9.11
N ILE A 10 -12.32 -1.21 -8.39
CA ILE A 10 -10.92 -1.36 -7.99
C ILE A 10 -10.68 -2.60 -7.10
N SER A 11 -11.72 -3.08 -6.43
CA SER A 11 -11.67 -4.31 -5.64
C SER A 11 -11.46 -5.58 -6.48
N ASP A 12 -11.86 -5.58 -7.76
CA ASP A 12 -11.62 -6.71 -8.66
C ASP A 12 -10.11 -6.87 -8.93
N LEU A 13 -9.38 -5.76 -9.02
CA LEU A 13 -7.93 -5.76 -9.20
C LEU A 13 -7.17 -6.21 -7.94
N CYS A 14 -7.86 -6.27 -6.79
CA CYS A 14 -7.31 -6.78 -5.55
C CYS A 14 -7.44 -8.32 -5.43
N ILE A 15 -8.16 -8.98 -6.34
CA ILE A 15 -8.35 -10.44 -6.31
C ILE A 15 -7.01 -11.13 -6.56
N GLY A 16 -6.69 -12.12 -5.72
CA GLY A 16 -5.45 -12.88 -5.81
C GLY A 16 -4.21 -12.15 -5.31
N LYS A 17 -4.32 -10.86 -4.95
CA LYS A 17 -3.22 -10.12 -4.35
C LYS A 17 -3.07 -10.42 -2.86
N PRO A 18 -1.81 -10.48 -2.36
CA PRO A 18 -1.58 -10.63 -0.93
C PRO A 18 -2.00 -9.36 -0.17
N ALA A 19 -2.52 -9.56 1.04
CA ALA A 19 -2.75 -8.46 1.96
C ALA A 19 -1.41 -7.84 2.38
N VAL A 20 -1.40 -6.52 2.53
CA VAL A 20 -0.22 -5.74 2.92
C VAL A 20 -0.20 -5.58 4.44
N SER A 21 0.96 -5.82 5.04
CA SER A 21 1.20 -5.58 6.46
C SER A 21 1.28 -4.09 6.76
N SER A 22 0.81 -3.69 7.95
CA SER A 22 0.92 -2.32 8.45
C SER A 22 1.79 -2.23 9.71
N LEU A 23 2.46 -1.08 9.90
CA LEU A 23 3.17 -0.72 11.12
C LEU A 23 2.75 0.68 11.61
N PRO A 24 2.79 0.92 12.94
CA PRO A 24 2.61 2.24 13.52
C PRO A 24 3.75 3.19 13.14
N LEU A 25 3.49 4.49 13.19
CA LEU A 25 4.45 5.55 12.88
C LEU A 25 5.61 5.59 13.88
N SER A 26 5.36 5.21 15.14
CA SER A 26 6.37 5.08 16.18
C SER A 26 7.22 3.82 16.09
N ALA A 27 6.91 2.87 15.18
CA ALA A 27 7.70 1.64 15.05
C ALA A 27 9.15 1.95 14.65
N PRO A 28 10.12 1.16 15.16
CA PRO A 28 11.51 1.28 14.75
C PRO A 28 11.69 0.75 13.32
N VAL A 29 12.75 1.21 12.65
CA VAL A 29 13.14 0.74 11.32
C VAL A 29 13.53 -0.76 11.36
N SER A 30 14.04 -1.27 12.49
CA SER A 30 14.31 -2.70 12.70
C SER A 30 13.07 -3.59 12.52
N ASP A 31 11.91 -3.14 13.02
CA ASP A 31 10.63 -3.81 12.85
C ASP A 31 10.17 -3.76 11.39
N ALA A 32 10.36 -2.62 10.72
CA ALA A 32 10.06 -2.48 9.29
C ALA A 32 10.87 -3.46 8.43
N VAL A 33 12.18 -3.59 8.68
CA VAL A 33 13.04 -4.57 7.99
C VAL A 33 12.53 -6.00 8.22
N SER A 34 12.19 -6.33 9.46
CA SER A 34 11.71 -7.66 9.84
C SER A 34 10.34 -7.99 9.24
N ALA A 35 9.48 -6.99 9.09
CA ALA A 35 8.19 -7.13 8.44
C ALA A 35 8.32 -7.25 6.92
N LEU A 36 9.14 -6.42 6.27
CA LEU A 36 9.39 -6.47 4.83
C LEU A 36 10.05 -7.78 4.38
N ARG A 37 10.92 -8.37 5.19
CA ARG A 37 11.51 -9.70 4.90
C ARG A 37 10.49 -10.84 4.91
N ARG A 38 9.42 -10.70 5.66
CA ARG A 38 8.36 -11.72 5.79
C ARG A 38 7.18 -11.46 4.86
N SER A 39 7.03 -10.24 4.36
CA SER A 39 5.90 -9.88 3.51
C SER A 39 6.15 -10.35 2.07
N PRO A 40 5.17 -11.02 1.44
CA PRO A 40 5.22 -11.29 -0.01
C PRO A 40 5.10 -9.99 -0.82
N SER A 41 4.47 -8.97 -0.23
CA SER A 41 4.38 -7.62 -0.77
C SER A 41 5.73 -6.91 -0.55
N GLN A 42 6.28 -6.32 -1.61
CA GLN A 42 7.56 -5.57 -1.56
C GLN A 42 7.46 -4.20 -0.86
N SER A 43 6.25 -3.86 -0.38
CA SER A 43 5.94 -2.61 0.30
C SER A 43 5.16 -2.90 1.59
N LEU A 44 5.34 -2.02 2.58
CA LEU A 44 4.72 -2.06 3.88
C LEU A 44 3.99 -0.73 4.14
N LEU A 45 2.80 -0.80 4.74
CA LEU A 45 2.00 0.39 5.04
C LEU A 45 2.34 0.98 6.40
N ILE A 46 2.42 2.30 6.48
CA ILE A 46 2.61 3.02 7.73
C ILE A 46 1.30 3.70 8.10
N THR A 47 0.84 3.43 9.32
CA THR A 47 -0.42 3.93 9.87
C THR A 47 -0.16 4.90 11.00
N SER A 48 -1.04 5.88 11.17
CA SER A 48 -0.97 6.78 12.32
C SER A 48 -1.25 6.05 13.63
N ASP A 49 -0.49 6.35 14.68
CA ASP A 49 -0.60 5.71 16.01
C ASP A 49 -1.91 6.03 16.72
N LYS A 50 -2.54 7.15 16.37
CA LYS A 50 -3.81 7.58 16.94
C LYS A 50 -4.94 7.27 15.96
N PRO A 51 -5.90 6.41 16.32
CA PRO A 51 -7.14 6.34 15.57
C PRO A 51 -7.82 7.72 15.66
N SER A 52 -8.18 8.29 14.51
CA SER A 52 -8.95 9.54 14.50
C SER A 52 -10.27 9.31 15.24
N PRO A 53 -10.65 10.17 16.21
CA PRO A 53 -11.91 10.03 16.93
C PRO A 53 -13.13 10.21 16.02
N GLU A 54 -12.96 10.82 14.84
CA GLU A 54 -14.05 11.18 13.92
C GLU A 54 -14.25 10.18 12.78
N LYS A 55 -13.30 9.26 12.54
CA LYS A 55 -13.40 8.22 11.51
C LYS A 55 -12.95 6.89 12.09
N LYS A 56 -13.84 5.89 12.11
CA LYS A 56 -13.52 4.48 12.47
C LYS A 56 -12.48 3.80 11.56
N ALA A 57 -11.94 4.53 10.57
CA ALA A 57 -11.01 4.03 9.57
C ALA A 57 -9.57 4.35 9.98
N VAL A 58 -8.66 3.42 9.73
CA VAL A 58 -7.23 3.62 10.00
C VAL A 58 -6.67 4.67 9.05
N THR A 59 -6.03 5.70 9.60
CA THR A 59 -5.35 6.74 8.80
C THR A 59 -4.01 6.21 8.30
N ILE A 60 -3.83 6.21 6.99
CA ILE A 60 -2.59 5.79 6.33
C ILE A 60 -1.69 7.01 6.20
N ALA A 61 -0.48 6.93 6.77
CA ALA A 61 0.54 7.96 6.70
C ALA A 61 1.41 7.84 5.45
N GLY A 62 1.61 6.62 4.93
CA GLY A 62 2.36 6.35 3.71
C GLY A 62 2.69 4.86 3.54
N SER A 63 3.64 4.57 2.66
CA SER A 63 4.22 3.25 2.49
C SER A 63 5.74 3.35 2.42
N ILE A 64 6.39 2.25 2.75
CA ILE A 64 7.84 2.08 2.65
C ILE A 64 8.14 0.77 1.92
N CYS A 65 9.19 0.76 1.12
CA CYS A 65 9.72 -0.44 0.47
C CYS A 65 11.20 -0.61 0.80
N LEU A 66 11.80 -1.69 0.28
CA LEU A 66 13.22 -1.97 0.49
C LEU A 66 14.12 -0.84 -0.03
N VAL A 67 13.72 -0.14 -1.10
CA VAL A 67 14.48 0.98 -1.65
C VAL A 67 14.57 2.13 -0.66
N ASP A 68 13.48 2.44 0.06
CA ASP A 68 13.49 3.51 1.07
C ASP A 68 14.45 3.19 2.21
N LEU A 69 14.54 1.92 2.62
CA LEU A 69 15.48 1.46 3.63
C LEU A 69 16.93 1.58 3.15
N VAL A 70 17.22 1.13 1.92
CA VAL A 70 18.56 1.24 1.34
C VAL A 70 18.95 2.70 1.20
N CYS A 71 18.09 3.55 0.64
CA CYS A 71 18.34 4.98 0.55
C CYS A 71 18.53 5.62 1.93
N PHE A 72 17.76 5.22 2.94
CA PHE A 72 17.91 5.73 4.30
C PHE A 72 19.25 5.38 4.95
N LEU A 73 19.70 4.13 4.76
CA LEU A 73 20.99 3.67 5.26
C LEU A 73 22.16 4.30 4.50
N CYS A 74 22.02 4.44 3.18
CA CYS A 74 23.02 5.04 2.29
C CYS A 74 22.96 6.57 2.24
N SER A 75 22.00 7.20 2.92
CA SER A 75 21.95 8.67 3.03
C SER A 75 23.21 9.18 3.70
N GLU A 76 23.67 10.37 3.29
CA GLU A 76 24.97 10.90 3.69
C GLU A 76 25.15 10.99 5.22
N GLY A 77 26.19 10.32 5.72
CA GLY A 77 26.72 10.47 7.08
C GLY A 77 26.34 9.36 8.06
N LYS A 78 27.37 8.64 8.56
CA LYS A 78 27.43 7.84 9.81
C LYS A 78 26.39 6.75 10.06
N ARG A 79 25.32 6.63 9.28
CA ARG A 79 24.27 5.62 9.50
C ARG A 79 24.73 4.20 9.21
N LEU A 80 25.63 4.04 8.25
CA LEU A 80 26.32 2.77 8.02
C LEU A 80 27.33 2.45 9.12
N ASP A 81 27.95 3.48 9.71
CA ASP A 81 28.92 3.32 10.81
C ASP A 81 28.22 2.94 12.13
N ASP A 82 27.02 3.48 12.37
CA ASP A 82 26.13 3.13 13.48
C ASP A 82 24.79 2.58 12.98
N CYS A 83 24.87 1.38 12.40
CA CYS A 83 23.70 0.69 11.86
C CYS A 83 22.69 0.34 12.97
N ALA A 84 23.17 -0.05 14.15
CA ALA A 84 22.31 -0.38 15.29
C ALA A 84 21.47 0.84 15.74
N GLY A 85 22.11 1.99 15.97
CA GLY A 85 21.40 3.22 16.32
C GLY A 85 20.45 3.70 15.22
N SER A 86 20.84 3.52 13.95
CA SER A 86 20.01 3.88 12.80
C SER A 86 18.73 3.03 12.68
N LEU A 87 18.80 1.75 13.01
CA LEU A 87 17.63 0.84 12.95
C LEU A 87 16.62 1.08 14.08
N GLU A 88 17.06 1.63 15.21
CA GLU A 88 16.17 2.02 16.32
C GLU A 88 15.46 3.36 16.08
N THR A 89 15.80 4.08 15.01
CA THR A 89 15.05 5.27 14.61
C THR A 89 13.64 4.92 14.16
N SER A 90 12.71 5.87 14.28
CA SER A 90 11.32 5.68 13.87
C SER A 90 11.18 5.65 12.34
N VAL A 91 10.28 4.80 11.85
CA VAL A 91 9.90 4.67 10.42
C VAL A 91 9.33 5.97 9.82
N SER A 92 8.93 6.93 10.66
CA SER A 92 8.49 8.26 10.20
C SER A 92 9.53 8.99 9.35
N VAL A 93 10.83 8.74 9.59
CA VAL A 93 11.94 9.36 8.83
C VAL A 93 12.01 8.84 7.39
N LEU A 94 11.41 7.69 7.10
CA LEU A 94 11.38 7.07 5.77
C LEU A 94 10.23 7.58 4.89
N LEU A 95 9.26 8.31 5.46
CA LEU A 95 8.03 8.62 4.76
C LEU A 95 8.19 9.73 3.74
N GLN A 96 7.81 9.41 2.50
CA GLN A 96 7.67 10.38 1.42
C GLN A 96 6.22 10.86 1.32
N LYS A 97 6.04 12.18 1.25
CA LYS A 97 4.70 12.79 1.12
C LYS A 97 4.10 12.48 -0.26
N GLY A 98 2.80 12.20 -0.28
CA GLY A 98 2.04 12.05 -1.53
C GLY A 98 2.17 10.70 -2.23
N ARG A 99 3.03 9.80 -1.75
CA ARG A 99 3.28 8.48 -2.37
C ARG A 99 2.04 7.59 -2.40
N VAL A 100 1.23 7.63 -1.35
CA VAL A 100 0.11 6.72 -1.13
C VAL A 100 -1.21 7.46 -1.10
N ARG A 101 -2.20 6.96 -1.83
CA ARG A 101 -3.58 7.47 -1.81
C ARG A 101 -4.56 6.35 -1.47
N ARG A 102 -5.41 6.57 -0.47
CA ARG A 102 -6.51 5.64 -0.16
C ARG A 102 -7.62 5.78 -1.21
N VAL A 103 -8.10 4.65 -1.71
CA VAL A 103 -9.23 4.56 -2.65
C VAL A 103 -10.24 3.56 -2.10
N GLU A 104 -11.53 3.86 -2.23
CA GLU A 104 -12.56 2.98 -1.71
C GLU A 104 -12.78 1.76 -2.63
N PRO A 105 -13.17 0.58 -2.11
CA PRO A 105 -13.19 -0.65 -2.91
C PRO A 105 -14.16 -0.67 -4.09
N HIS A 106 -15.16 0.22 -4.04
CA HIS A 106 -16.23 0.37 -5.03
C HIS A 106 -15.98 1.56 -5.97
N SER A 107 -14.83 2.22 -5.85
CA SER A 107 -14.41 3.21 -6.84
C SER A 107 -14.13 2.51 -8.16
N SER A 108 -14.48 3.19 -9.26
CA SER A 108 -14.18 2.70 -10.60
C SER A 108 -12.68 2.66 -10.85
N VAL A 109 -12.25 1.80 -11.78
CA VAL A 109 -10.85 1.78 -12.24
C VAL A 109 -10.41 3.14 -12.82
N LEU A 110 -11.33 3.92 -13.39
CA LEU A 110 -11.03 5.25 -13.92
C LEU A 110 -10.74 6.27 -12.81
N GLU A 111 -11.53 6.29 -11.74
CA GLU A 111 -11.23 7.12 -10.56
C GLU A 111 -9.87 6.77 -9.94
N ALA A 112 -9.53 5.48 -9.91
CA ALA A 112 -8.22 5.00 -9.46
C ALA A 112 -7.07 5.47 -10.38
N LEU A 113 -7.32 5.54 -11.69
CA LEU A 113 -6.33 6.04 -12.65
C LEU A 113 -6.10 7.54 -12.48
N ASP A 114 -7.17 8.34 -12.38
CA ASP A 114 -7.08 9.78 -12.13
C ASP A 114 -6.35 10.06 -10.80
N ALA A 115 -6.59 9.21 -9.80
CA ALA A 115 -5.89 9.25 -8.53
C ALA A 115 -4.36 9.06 -8.64
N ILE A 116 -3.89 8.28 -9.60
CA ILE A 116 -2.44 8.10 -9.88
C ILE A 116 -1.92 9.24 -10.75
N LEU A 117 -2.62 9.56 -11.84
CA LEU A 117 -2.15 10.51 -12.86
C LEU A 117 -2.19 11.96 -12.37
N ASP A 118 -3.32 12.42 -11.85
CA ASP A 118 -3.50 13.79 -11.37
C ASP A 118 -3.02 13.95 -9.93
N GLY A 119 -3.07 12.86 -9.17
CA GLY A 119 -2.75 12.85 -7.75
C GLY A 119 -1.27 12.70 -7.42
N GLY A 120 -0.43 12.31 -8.39
CA GLY A 120 0.98 12.01 -8.18
C GLY A 120 1.24 10.83 -7.24
N ALA A 121 0.21 10.03 -6.93
CA ALA A 121 0.33 8.87 -6.07
C ALA A 121 0.96 7.72 -6.86
N THR A 122 2.02 7.11 -6.31
CA THR A 122 2.64 5.93 -6.94
C THR A 122 1.91 4.64 -6.57
N GLU A 123 1.19 4.67 -5.44
CA GLU A 123 0.54 3.51 -4.84
C GLU A 123 -0.87 3.88 -4.36
N LEU A 124 -1.84 3.02 -4.66
CA LEU A 124 -3.21 3.11 -4.17
C LEU A 124 -3.43 2.07 -3.07
N VAL A 125 -4.02 2.50 -1.96
CA VAL A 125 -4.41 1.61 -0.88
C VAL A 125 -5.90 1.40 -0.87
N ILE A 126 -6.29 0.14 -0.97
CA ILE A 126 -7.68 -0.28 -0.96
C ILE A 126 -7.93 -1.08 0.33
N PRO A 127 -8.92 -0.70 1.15
CA PRO A 127 -9.31 -1.47 2.31
C PRO A 127 -9.96 -2.77 1.86
N LEU A 128 -9.41 -3.90 2.29
CA LEU A 128 -10.01 -5.20 2.03
C LEU A 128 -11.14 -5.43 3.03
N ARG A 129 -12.34 -5.73 2.54
CA ARG A 129 -13.43 -6.14 3.42
C ARG A 129 -13.02 -7.42 4.13
N PRO A 130 -13.15 -7.50 5.47
CA PRO A 130 -12.94 -8.76 6.16
C PRO A 130 -13.91 -9.78 5.57
N ARG A 131 -13.38 -10.91 5.06
CA ARG A 131 -14.23 -12.07 4.75
C ARG A 131 -15.05 -12.37 6.00
N ALA A 132 -16.34 -12.66 5.84
CA ALA A 132 -17.30 -12.90 6.92
C ALA A 132 -16.99 -14.20 7.72
N SER A 133 -15.75 -14.35 8.19
CA SER A 133 -15.29 -15.39 9.09
C SER A 133 -15.76 -15.03 10.50
N ILE A 134 -16.87 -15.64 10.87
CA ILE A 134 -17.37 -15.79 12.23
C ILE A 134 -16.18 -16.15 13.15
N ARG A 135 -15.91 -15.30 14.16
CA ARG A 135 -14.90 -15.43 15.24
C ARG A 135 -13.50 -14.87 14.91
N LYS A 136 -13.29 -13.58 15.22
CA LYS A 136 -12.20 -13.09 16.07
C LYS A 136 -12.45 -11.61 16.42
N LYS A 137 -12.44 -11.30 17.72
CA LYS A 137 -12.53 -9.94 18.27
C LYS A 137 -11.18 -9.25 18.01
N HIS A 138 -11.20 -8.01 17.48
CA HIS A 138 -10.10 -7.21 16.93
C HIS A 138 -9.70 -7.53 15.47
N SER A 139 -10.55 -7.15 14.53
CA SER A 139 -10.22 -7.12 13.09
C SER A 139 -9.33 -5.90 12.80
N THR A 140 -8.02 -6.10 12.75
CA THR A 140 -7.11 -5.13 12.10
C THR A 140 -7.52 -4.98 10.64
N GLU A 141 -7.81 -3.76 10.19
CA GLU A 141 -8.15 -3.45 8.80
C GLU A 141 -7.01 -3.96 7.89
N SER A 142 -7.32 -4.87 6.97
CA SER A 142 -6.37 -5.39 6.00
C SER A 142 -6.42 -4.57 4.73
N PHE A 143 -5.28 -4.40 4.05
CA PHE A 143 -5.17 -3.53 2.88
C PHE A 143 -4.60 -4.27 1.68
N CYS A 144 -4.96 -3.81 0.49
CA CYS A 144 -4.31 -4.17 -0.77
C CYS A 144 -3.61 -2.94 -1.35
N LEU A 145 -2.43 -3.14 -1.92
CA LEU A 145 -1.69 -2.13 -2.67
C LEU A 145 -1.82 -2.39 -4.17
N LEU A 146 -2.23 -1.36 -4.90
CA LEU A 146 -2.17 -1.32 -6.35
C LEU A 146 -1.20 -0.25 -6.80
N THR A 147 -0.43 -0.58 -7.83
CA THR A 147 0.53 0.30 -8.48
C THR A 147 0.04 0.64 -9.88
N GLN A 148 0.70 1.58 -10.54
CA GLN A 148 0.47 1.85 -11.96
C GLN A 148 0.64 0.58 -12.82
N GLU A 149 1.60 -0.27 -12.50
CA GLU A 149 1.85 -1.52 -13.22
C GLU A 149 0.63 -2.46 -13.16
N ASP A 150 -0.06 -2.51 -12.04
CA ASP A 150 -1.24 -3.35 -11.88
C ASP A 150 -2.42 -2.89 -12.73
N LEU A 151 -2.63 -1.57 -12.80
CA LEU A 151 -3.62 -0.97 -13.69
C LEU A 151 -3.26 -1.28 -15.15
N VAL A 152 -2.00 -1.04 -15.56
CA VAL A 152 -1.53 -1.33 -16.92
C VAL A 152 -1.71 -2.81 -17.26
N ARG A 153 -1.34 -3.72 -16.36
CA ARG A 153 -1.54 -5.16 -16.53
C ARG A 153 -3.01 -5.50 -16.69
N HIS A 154 -3.89 -4.92 -15.88
CA HIS A 154 -5.33 -5.12 -16.01
C HIS A 154 -5.84 -4.63 -17.37
N PHE A 155 -5.45 -3.43 -17.81
CA PHE A 155 -5.83 -2.90 -19.12
C PHE A 155 -5.36 -3.81 -20.26
N LEU A 156 -4.11 -4.25 -20.23
CA LEU A 156 -3.57 -5.15 -21.26
C LEU A 156 -4.29 -6.51 -21.27
N ALA A 157 -4.53 -7.10 -20.08
CA ALA A 157 -5.25 -8.36 -19.97
C ALA A 157 -6.68 -8.25 -20.52
N SER A 158 -7.39 -7.19 -20.16
CA SER A 158 -8.75 -6.93 -20.64
C SER A 158 -8.80 -6.74 -22.16
N MET A 159 -7.83 -6.04 -22.75
CA MET A 159 -7.74 -5.85 -24.22
C MET A 159 -7.37 -7.14 -24.97
N LEU A 160 -6.49 -7.97 -24.41
CA LEU A 160 -6.05 -9.23 -25.04
C LEU A 160 -7.12 -10.32 -24.96
N ASN A 161 -7.87 -10.40 -23.85
CA ASN A 161 -8.97 -11.35 -23.69
C ASN A 161 -10.15 -11.05 -24.63
N LEU A 162 -10.30 -9.81 -25.09
CA LEU A 162 -11.29 -9.40 -26.09
C LEU A 162 -10.96 -9.85 -27.54
N ARG A 163 -9.79 -10.46 -27.78
CA ARG A 163 -9.35 -10.90 -29.12
C ARG A 163 -9.62 -12.37 -29.43
N ILE A 164 -10.22 -13.10 -28.48
CA ILE A 164 -10.46 -14.55 -28.58
C ILE A 164 -11.95 -14.89 -28.78
N GLU A 165 -12.85 -13.90 -28.74
CA GLU A 165 -14.26 -14.02 -29.14
C GLU A 165 -14.52 -13.33 -30.48
#